data_AF-A0A5C4J2J2-F1
#
_entry.id   AF-A0A5C4J2J2-F1
#
_cell.length_a   1.000
_cell.length_b   1.000
_cell.length_c   1.000
_cell.angle_alpha   90.00
_cell.angle_beta   90.00
_cell.angle_gamma   90.00
#
_symmetry.space_group_name_H-M   'P 1'
#
loop_
_entity.id
_entity.type
_entity.pdbx_description
1 polymer ?
#
loop_
_entity_poly.entity_id
_entity_poly.type
_entity_poly.pdbx_seq_one_letter_code
_entity_poly.pdbx_strand_id
1 'polypeptide(L)'
;MARRSAVGRGRDTAVVDETATPGRALASSADPWGLPPGGRANRRRGGRGGGGDGPRGGRWGGSGGRWWVWAGRAVLWALILVILVNGVRAPFERFTAEEDPAAPATGPKPTRGTGFPSSAAGAFALQFANVYLNYDQKTAPARETQLRTFLPEGADPQFGWNGAGKMQVQSVQVAGVDARDANNATVTLLARTADKWLRLAVPVYADRNGSLVVSARPALL
;
A
#
# COMPACT_ATOMS: atom_id res chain seq x y z
N MET A 1 -52.06 44.64 6.12
CA MET A 1 -53.09 44.41 7.17
C MET A 1 -54.04 43.33 6.64
N ALA A 2 -53.82 42.07 7.02
CA ALA A 2 -54.45 41.40 8.16
C ALA A 2 -55.84 40.82 7.82
N ARG A 3 -55.90 39.51 7.57
CA ARG A 3 -57.02 38.63 7.96
C ARG A 3 -56.44 37.27 8.37
N ARG A 4 -56.21 37.12 9.68
CA ARG A 4 -55.93 35.85 10.36
C ARG A 4 -57.28 35.18 10.62
N SER A 5 -57.44 33.93 10.19
CA SER A 5 -58.51 33.05 10.67
C SER A 5 -57.95 32.17 11.78
N ALA A 6 -58.71 32.10 12.86
CA ALA A 6 -58.43 31.36 14.06
C ALA A 6 -59.51 30.30 14.28
N VAL A 7 -59.13 29.29 15.08
CA VAL A 7 -59.95 28.41 15.92
C VAL A 7 -60.58 27.18 15.26
N GLY A 8 -60.18 26.02 15.80
CA GLY A 8 -60.89 24.75 15.77
C GLY A 8 -60.31 23.84 16.85
N ARG A 9 -60.71 24.06 18.11
CA ARG A 9 -60.33 23.28 19.30
C ARG A 9 -61.41 22.20 19.51
N GLY A 10 -61.03 20.93 19.45
CA GLY A 10 -61.89 19.79 19.77
C GLY A 10 -61.14 18.79 20.66
N ARG A 11 -61.53 18.77 21.94
CA ARG A 11 -61.34 17.75 22.99
C ARG A 11 -62.73 17.09 23.13
N ASP A 12 -62.99 15.84 23.48
CA ASP A 12 -62.30 14.70 24.09
C ASP A 12 -63.07 13.41 23.74
N THR A 13 -62.54 12.27 24.19
CA THR A 13 -63.09 10.89 24.31
C THR A 13 -62.46 9.91 23.32
N ALA A 14 -61.99 8.72 23.70
CA ALA A 14 -61.73 8.10 24.99
C ALA A 14 -60.82 6.86 24.74
N VAL A 15 -60.23 6.35 25.82
CA VAL A 15 -59.61 5.03 25.97
C VAL A 15 -58.25 4.85 25.30
N VAL A 16 -57.22 5.11 26.11
CA VAL A 16 -55.82 4.69 25.92
C VAL A 16 -55.67 3.35 26.62
N ASP A 17 -55.38 2.31 25.84
CA ASP A 17 -54.65 1.13 26.29
C ASP A 17 -53.26 1.16 25.63
N GLU A 18 -52.32 0.56 26.32
CA GLU A 18 -50.95 0.25 25.91
C GLU A 18 -49.86 1.36 25.89
N THR A 19 -49.01 1.23 26.92
CA THR A 19 -47.54 1.19 26.88
C THR A 19 -46.77 2.38 26.28
N ALA A 20 -46.22 3.24 27.16
CA ALA A 20 -44.76 3.41 27.33
C ALA A 20 -44.35 4.66 28.16
N THR A 21 -43.34 4.44 29.03
CA THR A 21 -42.37 5.39 29.64
C THR A 21 -42.84 6.29 30.81
N PRO A 22 -41.99 6.59 31.83
CA PRO A 22 -40.70 7.28 31.65
C PRO A 22 -39.54 6.76 32.54
N GLY A 23 -38.42 6.42 31.90
CA GLY A 23 -37.13 6.25 32.59
C GLY A 23 -36.38 7.58 32.61
N ARG A 24 -36.28 8.22 33.78
CA ARG A 24 -35.41 9.37 34.02
C ARG A 24 -34.32 9.01 35.04
N ALA A 25 -33.11 8.86 34.52
CA ALA A 25 -31.82 9.35 35.03
C ALA A 25 -31.34 8.88 36.43
N LEU A 26 -30.23 8.14 36.51
CA LEU A 26 -28.83 8.62 36.61
C LEU A 26 -27.88 7.47 37.02
N ALA A 27 -26.71 7.42 36.38
CA ALA A 27 -25.43 6.85 36.81
C ALA A 27 -25.35 5.36 37.22
N SER A 28 -24.64 4.54 36.45
CA SER A 28 -23.20 4.31 36.67
C SER A 28 -22.70 3.19 35.77
N SER A 29 -21.58 3.45 35.12
CA SER A 29 -20.78 2.56 34.29
C SER A 29 -20.13 1.40 35.08
N ALA A 30 -19.70 0.39 34.32
CA ALA A 30 -18.83 -0.76 34.67
C ALA A 30 -19.57 -2.02 35.20
N ASP A 31 -19.31 -3.26 34.76
CA ASP A 31 -18.21 -3.84 33.98
C ASP A 31 -18.69 -5.09 33.19
N PRO A 32 -18.16 -5.37 31.99
CA PRO A 32 -18.57 -6.48 31.12
C PRO A 32 -17.96 -7.85 31.44
N TRP A 33 -17.36 -8.05 32.62
CA TRP A 33 -16.60 -9.26 32.98
C TRP A 33 -17.17 -10.04 34.19
N GLY A 34 -18.50 -10.12 34.31
CA GLY A 34 -19.15 -10.92 35.35
C GLY A 34 -19.08 -12.44 35.08
N LEU A 35 -18.26 -13.14 35.86
CA LEU A 35 -18.15 -14.62 35.91
C LEU A 35 -19.44 -15.29 36.46
N PRO A 36 -19.74 -16.55 36.09
CA PRO A 36 -21.01 -17.19 36.44
C PRO A 36 -21.08 -17.65 37.91
N PRO A 37 -22.30 -17.76 38.50
CA PRO A 37 -22.48 -18.03 39.92
C PRO A 37 -22.32 -19.52 40.26
N GLY A 38 -21.35 -19.81 41.14
CA GLY A 38 -21.17 -21.12 41.77
C GLY A 38 -21.91 -21.24 43.12
N GLY A 39 -22.72 -22.31 43.21
CA GLY A 39 -23.22 -23.03 44.39
C GLY A 39 -23.05 -22.49 45.83
N ARG A 40 -24.20 -22.14 46.42
CA ARG A 40 -24.79 -22.57 47.72
C ARG A 40 -23.93 -22.69 49.00
N ALA A 41 -24.52 -22.08 50.05
CA ALA A 41 -24.72 -22.56 51.43
C ALA A 41 -23.78 -22.10 52.58
N ASN A 42 -24.23 -21.05 53.27
CA ASN A 42 -24.60 -21.02 54.70
C ASN A 42 -23.66 -21.65 55.75
N ARG A 43 -23.05 -20.80 56.61
CA ARG A 43 -23.00 -20.89 58.11
C ARG A 43 -22.13 -19.76 58.67
N ARG A 44 -22.72 -18.79 59.37
CA ARG A 44 -22.77 -18.63 60.85
C ARG A 44 -21.41 -18.47 61.57
N ARG A 45 -21.27 -17.29 62.18
CA ARG A 45 -20.90 -17.03 63.60
C ARG A 45 -19.43 -17.21 64.03
N GLY A 46 -18.81 -16.06 64.36
CA GLY A 46 -18.13 -15.87 65.64
C GLY A 46 -16.59 -15.83 65.64
N GLY A 47 -16.04 -14.75 66.20
CA GLY A 47 -15.02 -14.85 67.25
C GLY A 47 -13.54 -14.81 66.87
N ARG A 48 -12.92 -13.66 67.20
CA ARG A 48 -11.66 -13.49 67.96
C ARG A 48 -10.40 -14.30 67.57
N GLY A 49 -9.37 -13.54 67.18
CA GLY A 49 -8.05 -13.60 67.85
C GLY A 49 -6.99 -14.54 67.28
N GLY A 50 -5.82 -13.95 67.01
CA GLY A 50 -4.51 -14.51 67.37
C GLY A 50 -3.86 -15.52 66.42
N GLY A 51 -2.70 -15.10 65.88
CA GLY A 51 -1.45 -15.85 65.66
C GLY A 51 -1.46 -17.34 65.36
N GLY A 52 -0.71 -17.74 64.33
CA GLY A 52 -0.31 -19.14 64.16
C GLY A 52 0.31 -19.45 62.81
N ASP A 53 1.53 -19.94 62.87
CA ASP A 53 2.42 -20.39 61.81
C ASP A 53 1.87 -21.49 60.87
N GLY A 54 2.09 -21.29 59.55
CA GLY A 54 2.27 -22.30 58.49
C GLY A 54 1.19 -23.38 58.28
N PRO A 55 1.45 -24.40 57.42
CA PRO A 55 2.08 -24.43 56.09
C PRO A 55 1.07 -24.93 55.02
N ARG A 56 1.54 -25.21 53.78
CA ARG A 56 0.91 -25.92 52.62
C ARG A 56 0.73 -24.97 51.42
N GLY A 57 1.25 -25.20 50.22
CA GLY A 57 1.64 -26.42 49.53
C GLY A 57 1.12 -26.29 48.09
N GLY A 58 2.00 -26.36 47.09
CA GLY A 58 1.63 -26.15 45.68
C GLY A 58 2.86 -25.98 44.79
N ARG A 59 3.77 -26.96 44.79
CA ARG A 59 3.83 -28.01 43.76
C ARG A 59 4.39 -27.46 42.43
N TRP A 60 5.65 -27.77 42.20
CA TRP A 60 6.27 -27.75 40.88
C TRP A 60 5.38 -28.46 39.85
N GLY A 61 5.27 -27.90 38.65
CA GLY A 61 4.66 -28.58 37.51
C GLY A 61 4.51 -27.68 36.29
N GLY A 62 5.35 -27.90 35.27
CA GLY A 62 4.97 -27.57 33.88
C GLY A 62 5.85 -26.58 33.12
N SER A 63 7.16 -26.53 33.36
CA SER A 63 8.11 -25.90 32.44
C SER A 63 8.33 -26.79 31.21
N GLY A 64 7.30 -26.95 30.35
CA GLY A 64 7.34 -27.90 29.22
C GLY A 64 6.90 -27.35 27.86
N GLY A 65 6.31 -26.15 27.78
CA GLY A 65 5.80 -25.60 26.50
C GLY A 65 6.40 -24.25 26.09
N ARG A 66 7.03 -23.53 27.02
CA ARG A 66 7.51 -22.15 26.77
C ARG A 66 8.82 -22.09 25.97
N TRP A 67 9.57 -23.19 25.96
CA TRP A 67 10.81 -23.30 25.18
C TRP A 67 10.54 -23.43 23.68
N TRP A 68 9.46 -24.12 23.29
CA TRP A 68 9.00 -24.19 21.89
C TRP A 68 8.58 -22.83 21.35
N VAL A 69 7.95 -21.99 22.19
CA VAL A 69 7.64 -20.60 21.82
C VAL A 69 8.93 -19.79 21.64
N TRP A 70 9.94 -20.01 22.49
CA TRP A 70 11.23 -19.33 22.38
C TRP A 70 12.01 -19.78 21.14
N ALA A 71 12.02 -21.07 20.83
CA ALA A 71 12.63 -21.63 19.62
C ALA A 71 11.92 -21.14 18.35
N GLY A 72 10.58 -21.14 18.33
CA GLY A 72 9.80 -20.58 17.23
C GLY A 72 10.06 -19.09 17.02
N ARG A 73 10.22 -18.31 18.11
CA ARG A 73 10.61 -16.90 18.02
C ARG A 73 12.05 -16.73 17.56
N ALA A 74 12.98 -17.57 17.98
CA ALA A 74 14.37 -17.52 17.50
C ALA A 74 14.44 -17.78 15.98
N VAL A 75 13.65 -18.74 15.48
CA VAL A 75 13.53 -19.01 14.03
C VAL A 75 12.85 -17.85 13.31
N LEU A 76 11.77 -17.30 13.87
CA LEU A 76 11.09 -16.12 13.31
C LEU A 76 12.03 -14.92 13.24
N TRP A 77 12.80 -14.67 14.31
CA TRP A 77 13.81 -13.62 14.35
C TRP A 77 14.92 -13.86 13.35
N ALA A 78 15.44 -15.09 13.23
CA ALA A 78 16.44 -15.44 12.22
C ALA A 78 15.91 -15.22 10.80
N LEU A 79 14.65 -15.58 10.52
CA LEU A 79 14.02 -15.40 9.22
C LEU A 79 13.79 -13.91 8.92
N ILE A 80 13.35 -13.11 9.90
CA ILE A 80 13.26 -11.64 9.80
C ILE A 80 14.64 -11.04 9.54
N LEU A 81 15.69 -11.50 10.24
CA LEU A 81 17.05 -10.99 10.11
C LEU A 81 17.66 -11.36 8.76
N VAL A 82 17.38 -12.55 8.22
CA VAL A 82 17.76 -12.94 6.86
C VAL A 82 17.01 -12.09 5.83
N ILE A 83 15.71 -11.84 6.01
CA ILE A 83 14.95 -10.94 5.12
C ILE A 83 15.47 -9.50 5.22
N LEU A 84 15.86 -9.03 6.40
CA LEU A 84 16.49 -7.72 6.56
C LEU A 84 17.85 -7.71 5.86
N VAL A 85 18.76 -8.63 6.16
CA VAL A 85 20.12 -8.64 5.57
C VAL A 85 20.07 -8.82 4.05
N ASN A 86 19.14 -9.61 3.53
CA ASN A 86 18.98 -9.84 2.10
C ASN A 86 18.13 -8.75 1.41
N GLY A 87 17.21 -8.11 2.14
CA GLY A 87 16.34 -7.03 1.67
C GLY A 87 16.93 -5.62 1.82
N VAL A 88 17.91 -5.43 2.71
CA VAL A 88 18.61 -4.16 2.98
C VAL A 88 19.77 -3.93 2.00
N ARG A 89 20.21 -4.94 1.23
CA ARG A 89 21.21 -4.74 0.17
C ARG A 89 20.71 -3.90 -1.01
N ALA A 90 19.41 -3.64 -1.14
CA ALA A 90 18.87 -2.85 -2.25
C ALA A 90 18.59 -1.36 -1.93
N PRO A 91 18.17 -0.94 -0.71
CA PRO A 91 17.85 0.46 -0.46
C PRO A 91 18.89 1.22 0.38
N PHE A 92 19.75 0.55 1.15
CA PHE A 92 20.67 1.23 2.07
C PHE A 92 22.04 1.56 1.47
N GLU A 93 22.43 0.98 0.33
CA GLU A 93 23.60 1.46 -0.44
C GLU A 93 23.34 2.82 -1.11
N ARG A 94 22.08 3.28 -1.20
CA ARG A 94 21.73 4.55 -1.86
C ARG A 94 21.84 5.80 -1.00
N PHE A 95 22.03 5.68 0.32
CA PHE A 95 22.05 6.84 1.22
C PHE A 95 23.38 7.07 1.95
N THR A 96 24.36 6.17 1.86
CA THR A 96 25.68 6.33 2.50
C THR A 96 26.88 6.12 1.59
N ALA A 97 26.68 5.88 0.28
CA ALA A 97 27.78 5.85 -0.69
C ALA A 97 28.07 7.26 -1.25
N GLU A 98 28.44 8.17 -0.36
CA GLU A 98 29.28 9.30 -0.71
C GLU A 98 30.72 8.82 -0.47
N GLU A 99 31.53 8.83 -1.54
CA GLU A 99 32.99 8.61 -1.58
C GLU A 99 33.53 7.19 -1.29
N ASP A 100 33.70 6.37 -2.36
CA ASP A 100 35.05 6.01 -2.86
C ASP A 100 34.97 5.21 -4.20
N PRO A 101 35.90 5.42 -5.17
CA PRO A 101 35.81 4.87 -6.52
C PRO A 101 36.67 3.61 -6.68
N ALA A 102 36.07 2.46 -7.03
CA ALA A 102 36.82 1.34 -7.60
C ALA A 102 35.96 0.37 -8.44
N ALA A 103 36.29 0.33 -9.73
CA ALA A 103 36.06 -0.71 -10.75
C ALA A 103 34.67 -0.82 -11.43
N PRO A 104 34.64 -1.16 -12.73
CA PRO A 104 33.72 -0.56 -13.68
C PRO A 104 32.50 -1.44 -13.94
N ALA A 105 31.32 -0.94 -13.59
CA ALA A 105 30.14 -1.27 -14.38
C ALA A 105 30.08 -0.27 -15.54
N THR A 106 30.26 -0.75 -16.77
CA THR A 106 30.01 0.00 -18.00
C THR A 106 28.49 0.19 -18.18
N GLY A 107 27.83 0.81 -17.21
CA GLY A 107 26.55 1.47 -17.38
C GLY A 107 26.83 2.92 -17.79
N PRO A 108 25.96 3.56 -18.58
CA PRO A 108 26.12 4.97 -18.91
C PRO A 108 26.23 5.78 -17.61
N LYS A 109 27.39 6.43 -17.45
CA LYS A 109 27.67 7.39 -16.39
C LYS A 109 26.52 8.40 -16.34
N PRO A 110 25.94 8.73 -15.16
CA PRO A 110 24.97 9.80 -15.09
C PRO A 110 25.64 11.06 -15.65
N THR A 111 25.20 11.51 -16.82
CA THR A 111 25.66 12.74 -17.44
C THR A 111 25.35 13.85 -16.46
N ARG A 112 26.38 14.45 -15.88
CA ARG A 112 26.23 15.60 -14.99
C ARG A 112 25.46 16.70 -15.71
N GLY A 113 24.20 16.84 -15.30
CA GLY A 113 23.42 18.06 -15.32
C GLY A 113 23.29 18.78 -16.66
N THR A 114 22.66 18.17 -17.66
CA THR A 114 22.10 18.94 -18.79
C THR A 114 20.89 19.79 -18.37
N GLY A 115 20.47 19.73 -17.10
CA GLY A 115 19.22 20.32 -16.60
C GLY A 115 17.99 19.45 -16.90
N PHE A 116 18.15 18.33 -17.60
CA PHE A 116 17.05 17.43 -17.95
C PHE A 116 16.48 16.71 -16.71
N PRO A 117 15.13 16.65 -16.56
CA PRO A 117 14.47 16.03 -15.42
C PRO A 117 14.49 14.49 -15.49
N SER A 118 15.68 13.90 -15.27
CA SER A 118 15.95 12.48 -15.50
C SER A 118 15.07 11.54 -14.66
N SER A 119 14.79 11.88 -13.41
CA SER A 119 13.92 11.09 -12.53
C SER A 119 12.47 11.08 -13.02
N ALA A 120 11.94 12.24 -13.39
CA ALA A 120 10.59 12.38 -13.94
C ALA A 120 10.47 11.65 -15.29
N ALA A 121 11.47 11.79 -16.16
CA ALA A 121 11.51 11.08 -17.43
C ALA A 121 11.56 9.55 -17.26
N GLY A 122 12.32 9.05 -16.29
CA GLY A 122 12.35 7.62 -15.96
C GLY A 122 10.97 7.10 -15.53
N ALA A 123 10.29 7.81 -14.63
CA ALA A 123 8.94 7.45 -14.19
C ALA A 123 7.90 7.56 -15.32
N PHE A 124 7.98 8.61 -16.13
CA PHE A 124 7.13 8.80 -17.31
C PHE A 124 7.30 7.66 -18.32
N ALA A 125 8.54 7.31 -18.66
CA ALA A 125 8.85 6.22 -19.58
C ALA A 125 8.37 4.86 -19.03
N LEU A 126 8.45 4.62 -17.72
CA LEU A 126 7.89 3.41 -17.09
C LEU A 126 6.38 3.32 -17.29
N GLN A 127 5.64 4.40 -17.06
CA GLN A 127 4.18 4.42 -17.25
C GLN A 127 3.83 4.20 -18.72
N PHE A 128 4.50 4.92 -19.63
CA PHE A 128 4.35 4.73 -21.06
C PHE A 128 4.61 3.28 -21.47
N ALA A 129 5.72 2.68 -21.03
CA ALA A 129 6.08 1.31 -21.40
C ALA A 129 5.10 0.27 -20.90
N ASN A 130 4.48 0.48 -19.73
CA ASN A 130 3.41 -0.40 -19.26
C ASN A 130 2.21 -0.37 -20.21
N VAL A 131 1.82 0.78 -20.75
CA VAL A 131 0.71 0.85 -21.72
C VAL A 131 1.16 0.34 -23.11
N TYR A 132 2.38 0.68 -23.51
CA TYR A 132 2.93 0.33 -24.82
C TYR A 132 3.14 -1.18 -24.98
N LEU A 133 3.69 -1.85 -23.97
CA LEU A 133 4.06 -3.26 -24.00
C LEU A 133 2.93 -4.21 -23.59
N ASN A 134 1.89 -3.72 -22.92
CA ASN A 134 0.70 -4.51 -22.58
C ASN A 134 -0.43 -4.23 -23.59
N TYR A 135 -0.47 -5.00 -24.68
CA TYR A 135 -1.51 -4.89 -25.69
C TYR A 135 -2.30 -6.18 -25.85
N ASP A 136 -3.58 -6.03 -26.21
CA ASP A 136 -4.47 -7.11 -26.61
C ASP A 136 -5.41 -6.55 -27.68
N GLN A 137 -5.55 -7.27 -28.80
CA GLN A 137 -6.47 -6.95 -29.88
C GLN A 137 -7.90 -6.69 -29.38
N LYS A 138 -8.35 -7.33 -28.31
CA LYS A 138 -9.69 -7.13 -27.73
C LYS A 138 -9.87 -5.81 -27.00
N THR A 139 -8.78 -5.20 -26.52
CA THR A 139 -8.80 -3.97 -25.71
C THR A 139 -8.09 -2.80 -26.40
N ALA A 140 -7.85 -2.92 -27.71
CA ALA A 140 -7.13 -1.91 -28.50
C ALA A 140 -7.66 -0.46 -28.33
N PRO A 141 -8.98 -0.19 -28.28
CA PRO A 141 -9.47 1.18 -28.08
C PRO A 141 -9.15 1.76 -26.69
N ALA A 142 -9.14 0.91 -25.66
CA ALA A 142 -8.80 1.34 -24.30
C ALA A 142 -7.30 1.69 -24.19
N ARG A 143 -6.44 0.86 -24.78
CA ARG A 143 -5.00 1.12 -24.86
C ARG A 143 -4.69 2.41 -25.61
N GLU A 144 -5.36 2.65 -26.74
CA GLU A 144 -5.21 3.90 -27.50
C GLU A 144 -5.49 5.15 -26.65
N THR A 145 -6.58 5.11 -25.90
CA THR A 145 -6.96 6.22 -25.01
C THR A 145 -5.89 6.47 -23.95
N GLN A 146 -5.31 5.41 -23.39
CA GLN A 146 -4.21 5.52 -22.42
C GLN A 146 -2.91 6.02 -23.06
N LEU A 147 -2.60 5.57 -24.28
CA LEU A 147 -1.38 5.98 -25.00
C LEU A 147 -1.39 7.46 -25.37
N ARG A 148 -2.54 8.02 -25.74
CA ARG A 148 -2.66 9.44 -26.11
C ARG A 148 -2.08 10.40 -25.07
N THR A 149 -2.15 10.08 -23.78
CA THR A 149 -1.59 10.91 -22.70
C THR A 149 -0.07 11.08 -22.78
N PHE A 150 0.63 10.14 -23.43
CA PHE A 150 2.09 10.14 -23.54
C PHE A 150 2.60 10.65 -24.90
N LEU A 151 1.70 10.84 -25.86
CA LEU A 151 2.04 11.14 -27.25
C LEU A 151 1.74 12.60 -27.57
N PRO A 152 2.52 13.24 -28.46
CA PRO A 152 2.17 14.54 -28.98
C PRO A 152 0.88 14.46 -29.82
N GLU A 153 0.18 15.59 -29.93
CA GLU A 153 -1.01 15.68 -30.78
C GLU A 153 -0.68 15.32 -32.24
N GLY A 154 -1.56 14.57 -32.88
CA GLY A 154 -1.37 14.09 -34.26
C GLY A 154 -0.47 12.87 -34.42
N ALA A 155 0.10 12.31 -33.33
CA ALA A 155 0.82 11.04 -33.40
C ALA A 155 -0.11 9.86 -33.70
N ASP A 156 0.46 8.79 -34.29
CA ASP A 156 -0.23 7.52 -34.51
C ASP A 156 -0.75 6.95 -33.17
N PRO A 157 -2.07 6.75 -33.01
CA PRO A 157 -2.69 6.30 -31.77
C PRO A 157 -2.23 4.91 -31.30
N GLN A 158 -1.83 4.05 -32.23
CA GLN A 158 -1.35 2.70 -31.92
C GLN A 158 0.18 2.64 -31.80
N PHE A 159 0.84 3.75 -32.14
CA PHE A 159 2.26 4.00 -32.00
C PHE A 159 3.14 2.87 -32.56
N GLY A 160 2.77 2.38 -33.75
CA GLY A 160 3.48 1.31 -34.46
C GLY A 160 2.97 -0.13 -34.21
N TRP A 161 1.94 -0.34 -33.40
CA TRP A 161 1.27 -1.64 -33.31
C TRP A 161 0.19 -1.78 -34.39
N ASN A 162 0.13 -2.95 -35.04
CA ASN A 162 -0.82 -3.24 -36.14
C ASN A 162 -2.23 -3.65 -35.66
N GLY A 163 -2.49 -3.60 -34.36
CA GLY A 163 -3.77 -4.00 -33.77
C GLY A 163 -3.97 -5.51 -33.63
N ALA A 164 -2.98 -6.34 -33.96
CA ALA A 164 -3.09 -7.79 -33.92
C ALA A 164 -2.24 -8.42 -32.81
N GLY A 165 -2.77 -9.51 -32.25
CA GLY A 165 -2.08 -10.31 -31.24
C GLY A 165 -2.16 -9.71 -29.83
N LYS A 166 -1.33 -10.24 -28.94
CA LYS A 166 -1.25 -9.82 -27.54
C LYS A 166 0.17 -9.88 -27.01
N MET A 167 0.50 -8.98 -26.09
CA MET A 167 1.72 -9.00 -25.31
C MET A 167 1.40 -8.54 -23.91
N GLN A 168 2.05 -9.17 -22.93
CA GLN A 168 1.97 -8.79 -21.52
C GLN A 168 3.37 -8.89 -20.91
N VAL A 169 3.74 -7.86 -20.18
CA VAL A 169 4.98 -7.80 -19.40
C VAL A 169 4.66 -8.01 -17.93
N GLN A 170 5.48 -8.82 -17.26
CA GLN A 170 5.37 -9.10 -15.83
C GLN A 170 5.99 -7.97 -14.99
N SER A 171 7.04 -7.34 -15.50
CA SER A 171 7.70 -6.21 -14.85
C SER A 171 8.40 -5.31 -15.86
N VAL A 172 8.54 -4.04 -15.50
CA VAL A 172 9.31 -3.04 -16.25
C VAL A 172 10.17 -2.26 -15.26
N GLN A 173 11.44 -2.04 -15.60
CA GLN A 173 12.41 -1.33 -14.77
C GLN A 173 13.22 -0.34 -15.63
N VAL A 174 13.63 0.78 -15.03
CA VAL A 174 14.54 1.73 -15.69
C VAL A 174 15.96 1.21 -15.58
N ALA A 175 16.61 0.99 -16.71
CA ALA A 175 18.04 0.65 -16.77
C ALA A 175 18.93 1.89 -16.81
N GLY A 176 18.45 2.98 -17.41
CA GLY A 176 19.21 4.23 -17.45
C GLY A 176 18.48 5.34 -18.20
N VAL A 177 18.94 6.57 -18.00
CA VAL A 177 18.49 7.74 -18.73
C VAL A 177 19.73 8.38 -19.36
N ASP A 178 19.74 8.47 -20.68
CA ASP A 178 20.80 9.12 -21.44
C ASP A 178 20.28 10.48 -21.93
N ALA A 179 20.60 11.54 -21.17
CA ALA A 179 20.19 12.90 -21.51
C ALA A 179 21.15 13.50 -22.53
N ARG A 180 20.61 13.83 -23.72
CA ARG A 180 21.39 14.45 -24.81
C ARG A 180 21.52 15.95 -24.62
N ASP A 181 20.47 16.59 -24.12
CA ASP A 181 20.42 18.02 -23.81
C ASP A 181 19.41 18.29 -22.68
N ALA A 182 19.00 19.54 -22.47
CA ALA A 182 18.07 19.95 -21.41
C ALA A 182 16.63 19.45 -21.63
N ASN A 183 16.27 19.13 -22.88
CA ASN A 183 14.92 18.79 -23.30
C ASN A 183 14.84 17.36 -23.85
N ASN A 184 15.93 16.77 -24.36
CA ASN A 184 15.91 15.46 -25.01
C ASN A 184 16.69 14.43 -24.21
N ALA A 185 16.06 13.28 -23.96
CA ALA A 185 16.73 12.11 -23.43
C ALA A 185 16.22 10.82 -24.06
N THR A 186 17.03 9.77 -23.98
CA THR A 186 16.60 8.40 -24.26
C THR A 186 16.58 7.61 -22.96
N VAL A 187 15.40 7.14 -22.57
CA VAL A 187 15.24 6.28 -21.40
C VAL A 187 15.34 4.83 -21.83
N THR A 188 16.27 4.08 -21.27
CA THR A 188 16.39 2.65 -21.49
C THR A 188 15.64 1.89 -20.40
N LEU A 189 14.72 1.03 -20.80
CA LEU A 189 13.90 0.20 -19.93
C LEU A 189 14.22 -1.28 -20.17
N LEU A 190 14.12 -2.06 -19.10
CA LEU A 190 14.13 -3.52 -19.14
C LEU A 190 12.73 -4.02 -18.80
N ALA A 191 12.14 -4.81 -19.68
CA ALA A 191 10.85 -5.43 -19.47
C ALA A 191 10.99 -6.95 -19.46
N ARG A 192 10.33 -7.62 -18.52
CA ARG A 192 10.29 -9.08 -18.44
C ARG A 192 8.95 -9.56 -18.98
N THR A 193 8.96 -10.41 -20.01
CA THR A 193 7.80 -11.21 -20.39
C THR A 193 7.89 -12.58 -19.70
N ALA A 194 6.93 -13.48 -19.97
CA ALA A 194 6.95 -14.83 -19.40
C ALA A 194 8.31 -15.53 -19.62
N ASP A 195 8.86 -15.43 -20.83
CA ASP A 195 9.99 -16.26 -21.25
C ASP A 195 11.29 -15.48 -21.38
N LYS A 196 11.25 -14.16 -21.65
CA LYS A 196 12.44 -13.37 -22.01
C LYS A 196 12.48 -11.96 -21.42
N TRP A 197 13.69 -11.43 -21.33
CA TRP A 197 13.91 -10.00 -21.09
C TRP A 197 13.95 -9.28 -22.43
N LEU A 198 13.36 -8.08 -22.45
CA LEU A 198 13.35 -7.17 -23.57
C LEU A 198 13.97 -5.85 -23.11
N ARG A 199 14.72 -5.19 -23.98
CA ARG A 199 15.22 -3.85 -23.74
C ARG A 199 14.48 -2.89 -24.66
N LEU A 200 13.96 -1.80 -24.09
CA LEU A 200 13.19 -0.79 -24.81
C LEU A 200 13.85 0.56 -24.63
N ALA A 201 14.23 1.22 -25.72
CA ALA A 201 14.68 2.61 -25.71
C ALA A 201 13.50 3.53 -26.02
N VAL A 202 13.18 4.44 -25.10
CA VAL A 202 12.07 5.39 -25.20
C VAL A 202 12.62 6.81 -25.32
N PRO A 203 12.51 7.46 -26.49
CA PRO A 203 12.86 8.86 -26.66
C PRO A 203 11.86 9.76 -25.93
N VAL A 204 12.33 10.60 -25.02
CA VAL A 204 11.50 11.51 -24.22
C VAL A 204 11.93 12.95 -24.47
N TYR A 205 10.94 13.81 -24.70
CA TYR A 205 11.09 15.25 -24.76
C TYR A 205 10.46 15.90 -23.53
N ALA A 206 11.20 16.82 -22.90
CA ALA A 206 10.75 17.67 -21.80
C ALA A 206 10.55 19.10 -22.31
N ASP A 207 9.34 19.62 -22.12
CA ASP A 207 9.04 21.01 -22.37
C ASP A 207 9.52 21.88 -21.19
N ARG A 208 9.68 23.18 -21.44
CA ARG A 208 10.11 24.17 -20.42
C ARG A 208 9.15 24.25 -19.24
N ASN A 209 7.89 23.87 -19.43
CA ASN A 209 6.85 23.84 -18.40
C ASN A 209 6.90 22.56 -17.54
N GLY A 210 7.83 21.64 -17.80
CA GLY A 210 7.96 20.37 -17.09
C GLY A 210 7.09 19.22 -17.63
N SER A 211 6.31 19.46 -18.68
CA SER A 211 5.56 18.41 -19.38
C SER A 211 6.51 17.48 -20.15
N LEU A 212 6.19 16.18 -20.16
CA LEU A 212 6.97 15.15 -20.83
C LEU A 212 6.13 14.48 -21.91
N VAL A 213 6.74 14.23 -23.07
CA VAL A 213 6.11 13.50 -24.18
C VAL A 213 7.10 12.51 -24.79
N VAL A 214 6.60 11.44 -25.39
CA VAL A 214 7.44 10.52 -26.17
C VAL A 214 7.67 11.13 -27.55
N SER A 215 8.92 11.45 -27.86
CA SER A 215 9.27 12.25 -29.04
C SER A 215 9.45 11.46 -30.32
N ALA A 216 9.68 10.14 -30.20
CA ALA A 216 9.84 9.26 -31.35
C ALA A 216 9.47 7.81 -31.00
N ARG A 217 9.35 6.96 -32.03
CA ARG A 217 9.02 5.55 -31.85
C ARG A 217 10.07 4.84 -30.98
N PRO A 218 9.64 4.09 -29.95
CA PRO A 218 10.53 3.29 -29.15
C PRO A 218 11.20 2.20 -29.98
N ALA A 219 12.44 1.89 -29.65
CA ALA A 219 13.19 0.81 -30.27
C ALA A 219 13.33 -0.37 -29.30
N LEU A 220 13.03 -1.58 -29.77
CA LEU A 220 13.40 -2.81 -29.09
C LEU A 220 14.87 -3.10 -29.43
N LEU A 221 15.70 -3.24 -28.38
CA LEU A 221 17.14 -3.46 -28.46
C LEU A 221 17.51 -4.91 -28.14
#